data_AF-A0A9D1NAY3-F1
#
_entry.id   AF-A0A9D1NAY3-F1
#
_cell.length_a   1.000
_cell.length_b   1.000
_cell.length_c   1.000
_cell.angle_alpha   90.00
_cell.angle_beta   90.00
_cell.angle_gamma   90.00
#
_symmetry.space_group_name_H-M   'P 1'
#
loop_
_entity.id
_entity.type
_entity.pdbx_description
1 polymer ?
#
loop_
_entity_poly.entity_id
_entity_poly.type
_entity_poly.pdbx_seq_one_letter_code
_entity_poly.pdbx_strand_id
1 'polypeptide(L)'
;MWKLDENRMQREFSVPFAQVRENLRKVFEEYGVSKTKQNTWLETEDFYWGLLDDNGQLSEEGRATMEKWKDYFGDPLKEMSFAMYMID
;
A
#
# COMPACT_ATOMS: atom_id res chain seq x y z
N MET A 1 18.42 -3.23 0.90
CA MET A 1 17.07 -3.46 1.41
C MET A 1 16.96 -2.72 2.73
N TRP A 2 16.24 -1.61 2.72
CA TRP A 2 15.83 -0.96 3.96
C TRP A 2 14.69 -1.81 4.51
N LYS A 3 14.89 -2.46 5.66
CA LYS A 3 13.79 -3.15 6.34
C LYS A 3 12.92 -2.08 6.98
N LEU A 4 11.60 -2.20 6.86
CA LEU A 4 10.65 -1.34 7.56
C LEU A 4 10.99 -1.28 9.05
N ASP A 5 11.07 -0.07 9.62
CA ASP A 5 11.14 0.11 11.07
C ASP A 5 9.72 0.05 11.64
N GLU A 6 9.33 -1.14 12.09
CA GLU A 6 8.01 -1.39 12.70
C GLU A 6 7.70 -0.43 13.86
N ASN A 7 8.73 0.07 14.57
CA ASN A 7 8.53 1.03 15.66
C ASN A 7 8.16 2.42 15.15
N ARG A 8 8.62 2.81 13.95
CA ARG A 8 8.21 4.06 13.31
C ARG A 8 6.76 3.95 12.86
N MET A 9 6.42 2.85 12.18
CA MET A 9 5.06 2.59 11.70
C MET A 9 4.03 2.54 12.83
N GLN A 10 4.35 1.93 13.96
CA GLN A 10 3.43 1.86 15.10
C GLN A 10 3.11 3.24 15.72
N ARG A 11 3.90 4.29 15.44
CA ARG A 11 3.61 5.67 15.86
C ARG A 11 2.61 6.37 14.94
N GLU A 12 2.48 5.88 13.70
CA GLU A 12 1.64 6.50 12.66
C GLU A 12 0.20 5.94 12.67
N PHE A 13 0.02 4.73 13.22
CA PHE A 13 -1.28 4.04 13.23
C PHE A 13 -1.77 3.74 14.66
N SER A 14 -3.06 3.93 14.86
CA SER A 14 -3.81 3.63 16.09
C SER A 14 -4.07 2.12 16.29
N VAL A 15 -3.75 1.30 15.30
CA VAL A 15 -3.97 -0.16 15.29
C VAL A 15 -2.64 -0.92 15.22
N PRO A 16 -2.61 -2.23 15.58
CA PRO A 16 -1.40 -3.03 15.45
C PRO A 16 -0.91 -3.11 14.01
N PHE A 17 0.41 -3.07 13.81
CA PHE A 17 1.01 -3.12 12.47
C PHE A 17 0.56 -4.34 11.63
N ALA A 18 0.35 -5.49 12.26
CA ALA A 18 -0.20 -6.67 11.59
C ALA A 18 -1.59 -6.41 10.96
N GLN A 19 -2.44 -5.63 11.63
CA GLN A 19 -3.75 -5.24 11.11
C GLN A 19 -3.63 -4.26 9.95
N VAL A 20 -2.70 -3.29 10.02
CA VAL A 20 -2.40 -2.35 8.92
C VAL A 20 -1.98 -3.14 7.66
N ARG A 21 -1.05 -4.08 7.82
CA ARG A 21 -0.57 -4.93 6.73
C ARG A 21 -1.70 -5.77 6.11
N GLU A 22 -2.58 -6.33 6.95
CA GLU A 22 -3.75 -7.09 6.49
C GLU A 22 -4.75 -6.21 5.73
N ASN A 23 -4.97 -4.98 6.18
CA ASN A 23 -5.86 -4.05 5.50
C ASN A 23 -5.28 -3.60 4.15
N LEU A 24 -3.99 -3.29 4.08
CA LEU A 24 -3.33 -2.96 2.81
C LEU A 24 -3.38 -4.13 1.83
N ARG A 25 -3.18 -5.37 2.31
CA ARG A 25 -3.36 -6.58 1.50
C ARG A 25 -4.76 -6.63 0.90
N LYS A 26 -5.80 -6.43 1.69
CA LYS A 26 -7.19 -6.44 1.22
C LYS A 26 -7.45 -5.36 0.18
N VAL A 27 -6.92 -4.15 0.37
CA VAL A 27 -6.99 -3.07 -0.62
C VAL A 27 -6.35 -3.51 -1.94
N PHE A 28 -5.14 -4.06 -1.89
CA PHE A 28 -4.47 -4.55 -3.10
C PHE A 28 -5.23 -5.69 -3.80
N GLU A 29 -5.84 -6.59 -3.03
CA GLU A 29 -6.70 -7.65 -3.57
C GLU A 29 -7.98 -7.09 -4.21
N GLU A 30 -8.65 -6.13 -3.56
CA GLU A 30 -9.85 -5.44 -4.06
C GLU A 30 -9.61 -4.76 -5.41
N TYR A 31 -8.46 -4.09 -5.54
CA TYR A 31 -8.07 -3.35 -6.74
C TYR A 31 -7.35 -4.21 -7.79
N GLY A 32 -7.15 -5.50 -7.54
CA GLY A 32 -6.55 -6.43 -8.50
C GLY A 32 -5.05 -6.24 -8.72
N VAL A 33 -4.32 -5.66 -7.76
CA VAL A 33 -2.86 -5.54 -7.80
C VAL A 33 -2.23 -6.92 -7.94
N SER A 34 -1.21 -7.06 -8.79
CA SER A 34 -0.57 -8.34 -9.06
C SER A 34 0.05 -8.95 -7.81
N LYS A 35 -0.03 -10.28 -7.68
CA LYS A 35 0.55 -11.01 -6.53
C LYS A 35 2.04 -10.72 -6.32
N THR A 36 2.78 -10.51 -7.41
CA THR A 36 4.19 -10.14 -7.37
C THR A 36 4.37 -8.82 -6.62
N LYS A 37 3.56 -7.81 -6.94
CA LYS A 37 3.64 -6.50 -6.29
C LYS A 37 3.07 -6.49 -4.88
N GLN A 38 1.97 -7.21 -4.63
CA GLN A 38 1.45 -7.38 -3.27
C GLN A 38 2.54 -7.84 -2.30
N ASN A 39 3.26 -8.91 -2.64
CA ASN A 39 4.30 -9.45 -1.75
C ASN A 39 5.47 -8.48 -1.56
N THR A 40 5.95 -7.86 -2.65
CA THR A 40 7.04 -6.89 -2.57
C THR A 40 6.64 -5.68 -1.71
N TRP A 41 5.51 -5.05 -2.02
CA TRP A 41 5.09 -3.80 -1.38
C TRP A 41 4.70 -3.97 0.09
N LEU A 42 4.10 -5.10 0.46
CA LEU A 42 3.80 -5.42 1.86
C LEU A 42 5.06 -5.70 2.70
N GLU A 43 6.22 -5.91 2.09
CA GLU A 43 7.46 -6.28 2.78
C GLU A 43 8.56 -5.22 2.71
N THR A 44 8.51 -4.30 1.74
CA THR A 44 9.66 -3.42 1.45
C THR A 44 9.35 -1.94 1.36
N GLU A 45 8.09 -1.52 1.18
CA GLU A 45 7.80 -0.14 0.76
C GLU A 45 6.89 0.61 1.72
N ASP A 46 7.48 1.56 2.46
CA ASP A 46 6.78 2.39 3.44
C ASP A 46 5.75 3.35 2.83
N PHE A 47 5.90 3.72 1.56
CA PHE A 47 5.10 4.80 0.98
C PHE A 47 3.65 4.37 0.66
N TYR A 48 3.36 3.07 0.55
CA TYR A 48 1.97 2.60 0.38
C TYR A 48 1.13 2.71 1.65
N TRP A 49 1.77 2.93 2.80
CA TRP A 49 1.04 3.24 4.03
C TRP A 49 0.32 4.59 3.95
N GLY A 50 0.78 5.51 3.08
CA GLY A 50 0.08 6.77 2.78
C GLY A 50 -1.29 6.57 2.10
N LEU A 51 -1.63 5.35 1.66
CA LEU A 51 -2.98 5.01 1.21
C LEU A 51 -3.96 4.86 2.38
N LEU A 52 -3.46 4.69 3.60
CA LEU A 52 -4.28 4.35 4.75
C LEU A 52 -4.46 5.56 5.69
N ASP A 53 -5.58 5.58 6.40
CA ASP A 53 -5.83 6.50 7.51
C ASP A 53 -5.16 6.00 8.80
N ASP A 54 -5.25 6.77 9.89
CA ASP A 54 -4.67 6.44 11.19
C ASP A 54 -5.20 5.12 11.79
N ASN A 55 -6.37 4.64 11.34
CA ASN A 55 -6.95 3.36 11.73
C ASN A 55 -6.51 2.20 10.80
N GLY A 56 -5.61 2.48 9.87
CA GLY A 56 -5.10 1.53 8.88
C GLY A 56 -6.14 1.14 7.84
N GLN A 57 -7.20 1.91 7.65
CA GLN A 57 -8.21 1.71 6.60
C GLN A 57 -7.86 2.53 5.37
N LEU A 58 -8.36 2.15 4.19
CA LEU A 58 -8.15 2.95 2.98
C LEU A 58 -8.75 4.35 3.15
N SER A 59 -7.89 5.37 3.16
CA SER A 59 -8.30 6.78 3.30
C SER A 59 -9.04 7.26 2.05
N GLU A 60 -9.68 8.43 2.12
CA GLU A 60 -10.35 9.02 0.94
C GLU A 60 -9.33 9.37 -0.16
N GLU A 61 -8.19 9.96 0.21
CA GLU A 61 -7.09 10.27 -0.71
C GLU A 61 -6.43 9.01 -1.27
N GLY A 62 -6.26 7.98 -0.43
CA GLY A 62 -5.79 6.67 -0.83
C GLY A 62 -6.74 6.03 -1.84
N ARG A 63 -8.05 6.08 -1.58
CA ARG A 63 -9.07 5.58 -2.51
C ARG A 63 -9.05 6.32 -3.84
N ALA A 64 -8.98 7.65 -3.83
CA ALA A 64 -8.87 8.45 -5.04
C ALA A 64 -7.63 8.07 -5.86
N THR A 65 -6.52 7.82 -5.16
CA THR A 65 -5.27 7.35 -5.76
C THR A 65 -5.42 5.96 -6.36
N MET A 66 -6.00 5.00 -5.64
CA MET A 66 -6.25 3.65 -6.17
C MET A 66 -7.19 3.68 -7.38
N GLU A 67 -8.27 4.45 -7.33
CA GLU A 67 -9.21 4.62 -8.45
C GLU A 67 -8.56 5.22 -9.69
N LYS A 68 -7.68 6.23 -9.53
CA LYS A 68 -6.94 6.86 -10.63
C LYS A 68 -6.07 5.85 -11.37
N TRP A 69 -5.52 4.87 -10.67
CA TRP A 69 -4.55 3.91 -11.20
C TRP A 69 -5.12 2.51 -11.45
N LYS A 70 -6.42 2.30 -11.24
CA LYS A 70 -7.03 0.95 -11.30
C LYS A 70 -6.78 0.19 -12.60
N ASP A 71 -6.76 0.89 -13.73
CA ASP A 71 -6.52 0.28 -15.05
C ASP A 71 -5.08 -0.20 -15.27
N TYR A 72 -4.18 0.15 -14.34
CA TYR A 72 -2.77 -0.28 -14.35
C TYR A 72 -2.56 -1.53 -13.51
N PHE A 73 -3.47 -1.84 -12.57
CA PHE A 73 -3.34 -2.99 -11.68
C PHE A 73 -3.63 -4.31 -12.40
N GLY A 74 -2.93 -5.36 -11.97
CA GLY A 74 -2.93 -6.68 -12.61
C GLY A 74 -1.83 -6.86 -13.66
N ASP A 75 -1.17 -5.78 -14.09
CA ASP A 75 -0.01 -5.79 -14.98
C ASP A 75 1.24 -5.31 -14.20
N PRO A 76 2.17 -6.22 -13.83
CA PRO A 76 3.35 -5.87 -13.04
C PRO A 76 4.25 -4.78 -13.64
N LEU A 77 4.23 -4.61 -14.98
CA LEU A 77 5.02 -3.57 -15.65
C LEU A 77 4.36 -2.20 -15.50
N LYS A 78 3.03 -2.13 -15.63
CA LYS A 78 2.27 -0.89 -15.43
C LYS A 78 2.23 -0.47 -13.97
N GLU A 79 2.16 -1.43 -13.06
CA GLU A 79 2.24 -1.21 -11.61
C GLU A 79 3.55 -0.53 -11.16
N MET A 80 4.63 -0.61 -11.95
CA MET A 80 5.84 0.18 -11.69
C MET A 80 5.59 1.68 -11.82
N SER A 81 4.69 2.11 -12.71
CA SER A 81 4.35 3.52 -12.87
C SER A 81 3.58 4.04 -11.65
N PHE A 82 2.71 3.21 -11.08
CA PHE A 82 2.03 3.50 -9.82
C PHE A 82 3.04 3.59 -8.66
N ALA A 83 3.96 2.62 -8.57
CA ALA A 83 5.01 2.64 -7.55
C ALA A 83 5.85 3.92 -7.62
N MET A 84 6.23 4.34 -8.83
CA MET A 84 6.98 5.59 -9.02
C MET A 84 6.17 6.83 -8.63
N TYR A 85 4.87 6.86 -8.92
CA TYR A 85 3.99 7.96 -8.52
C TYR A 85 3.88 8.09 -7.00
N MET A 86 3.89 6.98 -6.28
CA MET A 86 3.73 6.98 -4.82
C MET A 86 5.02 7.32 -4.04
N ILE A 87 6.18 7.36 -4.72
CA ILE A 87 7.47 7.71 -4.11
C ILE A 87 7.72 9.24 -4.14
N ASP A 88 7.08 9.96 -5.07
CA ASP A 88 7.18 11.42 -5.28
C ASP A 88 6.28 12.21 -4.33
#